data_AF-A0AA42Y0W6-F1
#
_entry.id   AF-A0AA42Y0W6-F1
#
_cell.length_a   1.000
_cell.length_b   1.000
_cell.length_c   1.000
_cell.angle_alpha   90.00
_cell.angle_beta   90.00
_cell.angle_gamma   90.00
#
_symmetry.space_group_name_H-M   'P 1'
#
loop_
_entity.id
_entity.type
_entity.pdbx_description
1 polymer ?
#
loop_
_entity_poly.entity_id
_entity_poly.type
_entity_poly.pdbx_seq_one_letter_code
_entity_poly.pdbx_strand_id
1 'polypeptide(L)'
;MGYRKPLMGVALVVLVVACRSAASVILDLPPQTETQEPRTRTAAVAAGQPAIAGFVPDTARLQIERTLDPDTVLALLPRDPGGNVDWVEAVRRGVVRPRRSLPGHPVPPSEEGFALDFYLEGPDRMFDALFPHSSHVKWLDCQGCHPAVVRFLHKSTSMEAINRGEACGQCHGPVAFPATNCFRCHPQMPPSTGTVASFGADMILPRDSAVGAPAYPAARFPHWVHRIRYTCTTCHPETFGMRLGSTPLTMAAMQNGQACGTCHDSRTAFGLTQCDRCHTVGAGPGRDAGP
;
A
#
# COMPACT_ATOMS: atom_id res chain seq x y z
N MET A 1 -40.74 52.11 -32.48
CA MET A 1 -39.78 51.13 -31.94
C MET A 1 -39.08 50.43 -33.10
N GLY A 2 -37.80 50.73 -33.32
CA GLY A 2 -36.98 50.09 -34.35
C GLY A 2 -35.53 50.51 -34.13
N TYR A 3 -34.79 49.73 -33.34
CA TYR A 3 -33.42 50.04 -32.98
C TYR A 3 -32.46 49.37 -33.98
N ARG A 4 -31.82 50.19 -34.81
CA ARG A 4 -30.65 49.82 -35.61
C ARG A 4 -29.40 49.98 -34.74
N LYS A 5 -28.53 48.98 -34.72
CA LYS A 5 -27.13 49.12 -34.29
C LYS A 5 -26.33 49.90 -35.35
N PRO A 6 -25.27 50.60 -34.95
CA PRO A 6 -24.00 50.34 -35.63
C PRO A 6 -22.78 50.20 -34.70
N LEU A 7 -21.73 49.74 -35.36
CA LEU A 7 -20.42 49.24 -34.96
C LEU A 7 -19.39 50.30 -34.50
N MET A 8 -18.32 49.75 -33.92
CA MET A 8 -16.90 50.16 -33.97
C MET A 8 -16.36 51.19 -32.97
N GLY A 9 -15.25 50.81 -32.32
CA GLY A 9 -14.32 51.73 -31.65
C GLY A 9 -13.40 51.06 -30.62
N VAL A 10 -12.34 50.41 -31.07
CA VAL A 10 -11.20 49.95 -30.24
C VAL A 10 -10.15 51.06 -30.13
N ALA A 11 -9.71 51.43 -28.93
CA ALA A 11 -8.38 51.97 -28.56
C ALA A 11 -8.35 52.31 -27.05
N LEU A 12 -7.60 51.59 -26.21
CA LEU A 12 -6.17 51.74 -25.87
C LEU A 12 -5.91 52.67 -24.65
N VAL A 13 -5.73 52.03 -23.48
CA VAL A 13 -4.74 52.24 -22.39
C VAL A 13 -4.26 53.67 -22.06
N VAL A 14 -4.52 54.15 -20.81
CA VAL A 14 -3.56 54.91 -19.99
C VAL A 14 -3.74 54.61 -18.48
N LEU A 15 -2.79 53.85 -17.93
CA LEU A 15 -2.09 54.00 -16.64
C LEU A 15 -2.75 54.78 -15.47
N VAL A 16 -3.10 54.09 -14.37
CA VAL A 16 -2.83 54.58 -12.99
C VAL A 16 -2.43 53.41 -12.10
N VAL A 17 -1.11 53.19 -12.03
CA VAL A 17 -0.46 52.43 -10.96
C VAL A 17 -0.11 53.45 -9.87
N ALA A 18 -0.82 53.39 -8.74
CA ALA A 18 -0.56 53.95 -7.40
C ALA A 18 -1.95 54.13 -6.77
N CYS A 19 -2.34 53.53 -5.65
CA CYS A 19 -1.66 53.52 -4.36
C CYS A 19 -2.39 52.45 -3.52
N ARG A 20 -1.78 51.29 -3.27
CA ARG A 20 -2.39 50.22 -2.47
C ARG A 20 -2.08 50.31 -0.97
N SER A 21 -1.43 51.39 -0.53
CA SER A 21 -0.94 51.52 0.86
C SER A 21 -1.81 52.40 1.76
N ALA A 22 -2.99 52.85 1.31
CA ALA A 22 -3.88 53.71 2.11
C ALA A 22 -5.07 52.98 2.76
N ALA A 23 -5.27 51.70 2.48
CA ALA A 23 -6.45 50.96 2.97
C ALA A 23 -6.30 50.45 4.43
N SER A 24 -5.10 50.49 5.01
CA SER A 24 -4.81 49.91 6.33
C SER A 24 -5.17 50.80 7.53
N VAL A 25 -5.65 52.03 7.30
CA VAL A 25 -5.90 53.01 8.38
C VAL A 25 -7.40 53.15 8.71
N ILE A 26 -8.30 52.61 7.88
CA ILE A 26 -9.76 52.81 8.04
C ILE A 26 -10.47 51.57 8.59
N LEU A 27 -9.95 50.37 8.33
CA LEU A 27 -10.49 49.14 8.91
C LEU A 27 -9.50 48.63 9.95
N ASP A 28 -9.91 48.63 11.21
CA ASP A 28 -9.24 48.04 12.37
C ASP A 28 -9.11 46.52 12.20
N LEU A 29 -8.31 46.09 11.22
CA LEU A 29 -8.02 44.70 10.91
C LEU A 29 -6.87 44.23 11.81
N PRO A 30 -6.99 43.08 12.48
CA PRO A 30 -5.90 42.53 13.27
C PRO A 30 -4.66 42.29 12.40
N PRO A 31 -3.44 42.42 12.96
CA PRO A 31 -2.21 42.23 12.22
C PRO A 31 -2.20 40.83 11.60
N GLN A 32 -1.85 40.79 10.31
CA GLN A 32 -1.71 39.53 9.57
C GLN A 32 -0.55 38.76 10.21
N THR A 33 -0.87 37.73 11.00
CA THR A 33 0.12 36.74 11.43
C THR A 33 0.68 36.09 10.17
N GLU A 34 1.98 36.28 9.92
CA GLU A 34 2.69 35.65 8.80
C GLU A 34 2.40 34.15 8.81
N THR A 35 1.61 33.71 7.83
CA THR A 35 1.34 32.30 7.61
C THR A 35 2.59 31.74 6.96
N GLN A 36 3.46 31.17 7.78
CA GLN A 36 4.69 30.54 7.31
C GLN A 36 4.32 29.34 6.44
N GLU A 37 4.64 29.43 5.15
CA GLU A 37 4.50 28.31 4.22
C GLU A 37 5.25 27.09 4.76
N PRO A 38 4.66 25.89 4.67
CA PRO A 38 5.24 24.67 5.20
C PRO A 38 6.43 24.24 4.31
N ARG A 39 7.64 24.44 4.82
CA ARG A 39 8.88 23.96 4.22
C ARG A 39 8.93 22.44 4.30
N THR A 40 8.48 21.77 3.23
CA THR A 40 8.76 20.36 3.00
C THR A 40 10.28 20.19 2.92
N ARG A 41 10.88 19.56 3.93
CA ARG A 41 12.28 19.11 3.83
C ARG A 41 12.31 17.85 2.97
N THR A 42 12.70 18.02 1.71
CA THR A 42 13.15 16.91 0.88
C THR A 42 14.36 16.27 1.55
N ALA A 43 14.24 15.00 1.92
CA ALA A 43 15.38 14.22 2.36
C ALA A 43 16.31 14.02 1.15
N ALA A 44 17.55 14.47 1.25
CA ALA A 44 18.56 14.16 0.25
C ALA A 44 18.88 12.66 0.35
N VAL A 45 18.35 11.88 -0.60
CA VAL A 45 18.74 10.47 -0.79
C VAL A 45 20.20 10.47 -1.25
N ALA A 46 21.06 9.77 -0.51
CA ALA A 46 22.45 9.59 -0.87
C ALA A 46 22.54 9.00 -2.30
N ALA A 47 23.09 9.80 -3.22
CA ALA A 47 23.38 9.38 -4.57
C ALA A 47 24.47 8.30 -4.54
N GLY A 48 24.08 7.06 -4.85
CA GLY A 48 25.01 5.93 -4.88
C GLY A 48 24.37 4.58 -4.57
N GLN A 49 23.24 4.24 -5.20
CA GLN A 49 22.81 2.84 -5.30
C GLN A 49 23.06 2.38 -6.74
N PRO A 50 23.85 1.31 -6.97
CA PRO A 50 23.98 0.78 -8.31
C PRO A 50 22.60 0.33 -8.79
N ALA A 51 22.24 0.72 -10.01
CA ALA A 51 21.14 0.10 -10.71
C ALA A 51 21.35 -1.42 -10.65
N ILE A 52 20.36 -2.15 -10.13
CA ILE A 52 20.39 -3.60 -10.11
C ILE A 52 20.33 -4.11 -11.55
N ALA A 53 21.51 -4.35 -12.12
CA ALA A 53 21.67 -5.17 -13.30
C ALA A 53 21.08 -6.57 -13.01
N GLY A 54 20.08 -6.98 -13.79
CA GLY A 54 19.58 -8.35 -13.71
C GLY A 54 18.10 -8.52 -14.01
N PHE A 55 17.65 -8.17 -15.21
CA PHE A 55 16.53 -8.90 -15.80
C PHE A 55 16.97 -10.36 -15.94
N VAL A 56 16.51 -11.22 -15.02
CA VAL A 56 16.65 -12.67 -15.12
C VAL A 56 15.31 -13.17 -15.64
N PRO A 57 15.26 -13.80 -16.82
CA PRO A 57 14.06 -14.46 -17.31
C PRO A 57 13.48 -15.37 -16.23
N ASP A 58 12.15 -15.54 -16.22
CA ASP A 58 11.37 -16.34 -15.26
C ASP A 58 11.62 -17.87 -15.37
N THR A 59 12.85 -18.27 -15.70
CA THR A 59 13.22 -19.64 -16.01
C THR A 59 13.85 -20.37 -14.82
N ALA A 60 14.19 -19.69 -13.72
CA ALA A 60 14.74 -20.31 -12.53
C ALA A 60 13.97 -19.88 -11.26
N ARG A 61 13.11 -20.77 -10.76
CA ARG A 61 12.45 -20.59 -9.45
C ARG A 61 13.50 -20.44 -8.35
N LEU A 62 13.40 -19.34 -7.60
CA LEU A 62 14.22 -19.06 -6.43
C LEU A 62 14.03 -20.14 -5.36
N GLN A 63 15.02 -20.32 -4.47
CA GLN A 63 14.94 -21.32 -3.41
C GLN A 63 13.70 -21.15 -2.53
N ILE A 64 13.35 -19.89 -2.21
CA ILE A 64 12.18 -19.57 -1.40
C ILE A 64 10.85 -20.00 -2.04
N GLU A 65 10.80 -20.14 -3.37
CA GLU A 65 9.57 -20.56 -4.08
C GLU A 65 9.37 -22.07 -4.12
N ARG A 66 10.39 -22.86 -3.73
CA ARG A 66 10.43 -24.32 -3.83
C ARG A 66 9.81 -25.05 -2.64
N THR A 67 9.47 -24.33 -1.58
CA THR A 67 8.86 -24.88 -0.38
C THR A 67 7.62 -24.08 0.01
N LEU A 68 6.70 -24.76 0.68
CA LEU A 68 5.53 -24.15 1.33
C LEU A 68 5.61 -24.28 2.85
N ASP A 69 6.73 -24.80 3.37
CA ASP A 69 6.99 -24.90 4.80
C ASP A 69 7.32 -23.51 5.39
N PRO A 70 6.48 -22.98 6.31
CA PRO A 70 6.66 -21.63 6.86
C PRO A 70 8.02 -21.43 7.54
N ASP A 71 8.50 -22.41 8.30
CA ASP A 71 9.74 -22.28 9.07
C ASP A 71 10.98 -22.21 8.17
N THR A 72 11.02 -23.06 7.13
CA THR A 72 12.05 -23.02 6.09
C THR A 72 12.06 -21.65 5.40
N VAL A 73 10.89 -21.10 5.08
CA VAL A 73 10.79 -19.79 4.42
C VAL A 73 11.24 -18.66 5.36
N LEU A 74 10.86 -18.70 6.64
CA LEU A 74 11.31 -17.72 7.62
C LEU A 74 12.83 -17.74 7.81
N ALA A 75 13.46 -18.92 7.72
CA ALA A 75 14.91 -19.06 7.82
C ALA A 75 15.66 -18.41 6.64
N LEU A 76 15.02 -18.28 5.48
CA LEU A 76 15.61 -17.65 4.29
C LEU A 76 15.48 -16.12 4.28
N LEU A 77 14.57 -15.57 5.07
CA LEU A 77 14.21 -14.16 5.00
C LEU A 77 15.05 -13.30 5.96
N PRO A 78 15.50 -12.10 5.51
CA PRO A 78 16.18 -11.16 6.38
C PRO A 78 15.22 -10.63 7.46
N ARG A 79 15.80 -10.21 8.58
CA ARG A 79 15.06 -9.65 9.70
C ARG A 79 15.42 -8.19 9.92
N ASP A 80 14.44 -7.41 10.35
CA ASP A 80 14.67 -6.05 10.82
C ASP A 80 15.23 -6.06 12.26
N PRO A 81 15.72 -4.91 12.77
CA PRO A 81 16.21 -4.80 14.16
C PRO A 81 15.18 -5.17 15.24
N GLY A 82 13.88 -5.16 14.93
CA GLY A 82 12.80 -5.60 15.81
C GLY A 82 12.54 -7.10 15.76
N GLY A 83 13.19 -7.83 14.85
CA GLY A 83 13.06 -9.28 14.68
C GLY A 83 11.99 -9.72 13.67
N ASN A 84 11.26 -8.78 13.06
CA ASN A 84 10.25 -9.09 12.05
C ASN A 84 10.90 -9.37 10.69
N VAL A 85 10.16 -10.00 9.77
CA VAL A 85 10.64 -10.16 8.40
C VAL A 85 10.80 -8.79 7.73
N ASP A 86 11.98 -8.54 7.16
CA ASP A 86 12.25 -7.34 6.37
C ASP A 86 12.01 -7.61 4.88
N TRP A 87 10.78 -7.37 4.42
CA TRP A 87 10.40 -7.55 3.02
C TRP A 87 11.13 -6.61 2.06
N VAL A 88 11.48 -5.40 2.51
CA VAL A 88 12.21 -4.42 1.70
C VAL A 88 13.61 -4.95 1.44
N GLU A 89 14.28 -5.43 2.50
CA GLU A 89 15.60 -6.05 2.39
C GLU A 89 15.57 -7.35 1.57
N ALA A 90 14.51 -8.15 1.71
CA ALA A 90 14.35 -9.39 0.95
C ALA A 90 14.29 -9.14 -0.56
N VAL A 91 13.57 -8.10 -0.99
CA VAL A 91 13.54 -7.64 -2.40
C VAL A 91 14.90 -7.07 -2.79
N ARG A 92 15.49 -6.23 -1.95
CA ARG A 92 16.79 -5.59 -2.24
C ARG A 92 17.91 -6.61 -2.45
N ARG A 93 17.92 -7.70 -1.68
CA ARG A 93 18.88 -8.81 -1.80
C ARG A 93 18.51 -9.82 -2.90
N GLY A 94 17.34 -9.70 -3.51
CA GLY A 94 16.83 -10.67 -4.48
C GLY A 94 16.50 -12.05 -3.88
N VAL A 95 16.32 -12.14 -2.55
CA VAL A 95 15.82 -13.35 -1.86
C VAL A 95 14.40 -13.64 -2.35
N VAL A 96 13.61 -12.58 -2.55
CA VAL A 96 12.32 -12.62 -3.26
C VAL A 96 12.39 -11.72 -4.49
N ARG A 97 11.70 -12.12 -5.56
CA ARG A 97 11.60 -11.36 -6.81
C ARG A 97 10.15 -11.43 -7.32
N PRO A 98 9.22 -10.71 -6.68
CA PRO A 98 7.81 -10.79 -7.01
C PRO A 98 7.56 -10.35 -8.46
N ARG A 99 6.82 -11.19 -9.20
CA ARG A 99 6.40 -10.92 -10.58
C ARG A 99 5.27 -9.89 -10.57
N ARG A 100 5.24 -9.04 -11.59
CA ARG A 100 4.24 -7.96 -11.73
C ARG A 100 3.05 -8.33 -12.61
N SER A 101 3.07 -9.53 -13.19
CA SER A 101 1.98 -10.10 -13.96
C SER A 101 1.97 -11.61 -13.85
N LEU A 102 0.82 -12.20 -14.15
CA LEU A 102 0.68 -13.65 -14.28
C LEU A 102 1.36 -14.16 -15.56
N PRO A 103 1.78 -15.43 -15.60
CA PRO A 103 2.34 -16.04 -16.80
C PRO A 103 1.40 -15.86 -18.01
N GLY A 104 1.93 -15.33 -19.12
CA GLY A 104 1.15 -15.06 -20.33
C GLY A 104 0.37 -13.74 -20.34
N HIS A 105 0.38 -12.97 -19.26
CA HIS A 105 -0.23 -11.63 -19.20
C HIS A 105 0.80 -10.53 -19.45
N PRO A 106 0.41 -9.40 -20.06
CA PRO A 106 1.28 -8.24 -20.21
C PRO A 106 1.85 -7.79 -18.87
N VAL A 107 3.14 -7.45 -18.86
CA VAL A 107 3.79 -6.88 -17.68
C VAL A 107 3.49 -5.38 -17.67
N PRO A 108 2.91 -4.81 -16.59
CA PRO A 108 2.66 -3.37 -16.53
C PRO A 108 3.98 -2.56 -16.52
N PRO A 109 3.95 -1.24 -16.74
CA PRO A 109 5.11 -0.37 -16.52
C PRO A 109 5.67 -0.52 -15.11
N SER A 110 7.00 -0.43 -14.98
CA SER A 110 7.64 -0.43 -13.67
C SER A 110 7.75 1.00 -13.17
N GLU A 111 7.42 1.21 -11.90
CA GLU A 111 7.68 2.45 -11.18
C GLU A 111 9.07 2.45 -10.51
N GLU A 112 9.89 1.44 -10.84
CA GLU A 112 11.24 1.32 -10.32
C GLU A 112 12.11 2.51 -10.74
N GLY A 113 12.72 3.16 -9.74
CA GLY A 113 13.45 4.42 -9.92
C GLY A 113 12.65 5.66 -9.50
N PHE A 114 11.34 5.55 -9.26
CA PHE A 114 10.58 6.61 -8.60
C PHE A 114 10.99 6.72 -7.12
N ALA A 115 11.57 7.85 -6.74
CA ALA A 115 12.14 8.07 -5.42
C ALA A 115 11.78 9.45 -4.86
N LEU A 116 10.48 9.69 -4.66
CA LEU A 116 9.99 10.85 -3.90
C LEU A 116 9.80 10.46 -2.44
N ASP A 117 10.89 10.22 -1.73
CA ASP A 117 10.84 9.84 -0.31
C ASP A 117 10.80 11.09 0.56
N PHE A 118 9.93 11.12 1.58
CA PHE A 118 9.75 12.30 2.41
C PHE A 118 9.41 11.94 3.86
N TYR A 119 9.59 12.92 4.75
CA TYR A 119 9.16 12.83 6.13
C TYR A 119 7.76 13.43 6.31
N LEU A 120 6.92 12.72 7.05
CA LEU A 120 5.72 13.24 7.68
C LEU A 120 6.14 13.83 9.04
N GLU A 121 5.90 15.12 9.22
CA GLU A 121 6.29 15.84 10.43
C GLU A 121 5.46 15.37 11.63
N GLY A 122 6.15 14.98 12.70
CA GLY A 122 5.55 14.64 13.98
C GLY A 122 5.44 15.84 14.92
N PRO A 123 4.96 15.64 16.16
CA PRO A 123 5.02 16.67 17.21
C PRO A 123 6.45 17.13 17.53
N ASP A 124 7.43 16.24 17.33
CA ASP A 124 8.87 16.54 17.39
C ASP A 124 9.66 15.57 16.49
N ARG A 125 10.98 15.79 16.38
CA ARG A 125 11.87 15.01 15.50
C ARG A 125 11.93 13.53 15.82
N MET A 126 11.68 13.12 17.06
CA MET A 126 11.64 11.70 17.44
C MET A 126 10.47 10.98 16.77
N PHE A 127 9.39 11.72 16.49
CA PHE A 127 8.16 11.23 15.89
C PHE A 127 7.99 11.62 14.41
N ASP A 128 8.99 12.21 13.77
CA ASP A 128 8.99 12.33 12.31
C ASP A 128 8.95 10.92 11.70
N ALA A 129 8.04 10.70 10.77
CA ALA A 129 7.88 9.40 10.10
C ALA A 129 8.38 9.45 8.65
N LEU A 130 9.27 8.55 8.26
CA LEU A 130 9.73 8.43 6.89
C LEU A 130 8.70 7.65 6.06
N PHE A 131 8.25 8.24 4.96
CA PHE A 131 7.50 7.55 3.92
C PHE A 131 8.34 7.45 2.64
N PRO A 132 8.88 6.26 2.32
CA PRO A 132 9.67 6.05 1.11
C PRO A 132 8.81 5.47 -0.02
N HIS A 133 8.47 6.28 -1.03
CA HIS A 133 7.88 5.75 -2.26
C HIS A 133 8.79 4.68 -2.89
N SER A 134 10.10 4.88 -2.85
CA SER A 134 11.11 3.97 -3.40
C SER A 134 10.97 2.51 -2.95
N SER A 135 10.43 2.28 -1.75
CA SER A 135 10.17 0.95 -1.21
C SER A 135 8.76 0.45 -1.53
N HIS A 136 7.76 1.34 -1.53
CA HIS A 136 6.37 0.98 -1.79
C HIS A 136 6.13 0.65 -3.27
N VAL A 137 6.71 1.41 -4.20
CA VAL A 137 6.52 1.24 -5.65
C VAL A 137 7.19 -0.03 -6.22
N LYS A 138 7.98 -0.73 -5.40
CA LYS A 138 8.47 -2.08 -5.72
C LYS A 138 7.39 -3.16 -5.60
N TRP A 139 6.32 -2.87 -4.86
CA TRP A 139 5.22 -3.79 -4.57
C TRP A 139 3.88 -3.30 -5.12
N LEU A 140 3.71 -1.99 -5.18
CA LEU A 140 2.48 -1.29 -5.54
C LEU A 140 2.72 -0.37 -6.75
N ASP A 141 1.64 0.07 -7.37
CA ASP A 141 1.66 1.18 -8.32
C ASP A 141 0.99 2.41 -7.70
N CYS A 142 1.00 3.52 -8.44
CA CYS A 142 0.40 4.77 -7.97
C CYS A 142 -1.10 4.62 -7.64
N GLN A 143 -1.83 3.78 -8.37
CA GLN A 143 -3.28 3.58 -8.21
C GLN A 143 -3.61 2.70 -7.01
N GLY A 144 -2.70 1.81 -6.62
CA GLY A 144 -2.79 0.99 -5.41
C GLY A 144 -2.79 1.82 -4.12
N CYS A 145 -2.32 3.07 -4.16
CA CYS A 145 -2.38 3.96 -3.00
C CYS A 145 -3.31 5.16 -3.23
N HIS A 146 -3.25 5.77 -4.40
CA HIS A 146 -3.94 7.03 -4.66
C HIS A 146 -5.20 6.86 -5.50
N PRO A 147 -6.30 7.55 -5.14
CA PRO A 147 -6.49 8.37 -3.94
C PRO A 147 -7.07 7.59 -2.75
N ALA A 148 -7.30 6.28 -2.91
CA ALA A 148 -8.14 5.49 -2.02
C ALA A 148 -7.54 5.26 -0.62
N VAL A 149 -6.22 5.05 -0.53
CA VAL A 149 -5.50 4.84 0.73
C VAL A 149 -5.02 6.17 1.28
N VAL A 150 -4.41 6.98 0.41
CA VAL A 150 -3.87 8.29 0.73
C VAL A 150 -4.25 9.27 -0.37
N ARG A 151 -4.65 10.48 0.02
CA ARG A 151 -4.88 11.57 -0.91
C ARG A 151 -3.58 12.30 -1.20
N PHE A 152 -3.39 12.75 -2.43
CA PHE A 152 -2.30 13.66 -2.75
C PHE A 152 -2.39 14.90 -1.87
N LEU A 153 -1.25 15.34 -1.30
CA LEU A 153 -1.10 16.56 -0.51
C LEU A 153 -1.85 16.62 0.83
N HIS A 154 -2.51 15.53 1.28
CA HIS A 154 -3.14 15.53 2.61
C HIS A 154 -2.10 15.30 3.70
N LYS A 155 -2.05 16.24 4.64
CA LYS A 155 -1.11 16.23 5.76
C LYS A 155 -1.76 15.53 6.94
N SER A 156 -1.00 14.57 7.47
CA SER A 156 -1.23 13.81 8.68
C SER A 156 -2.33 12.74 8.64
N THR A 157 -1.94 11.60 9.21
CA THR A 157 -2.79 10.56 9.78
C THR A 157 -2.42 10.46 11.26
N SER A 158 -3.18 9.73 12.07
CA SER A 158 -2.84 9.46 13.48
C SER A 158 -2.57 7.98 13.68
N MET A 159 -1.80 7.63 14.72
CA MET A 159 -1.64 6.24 15.10
C MET A 159 -2.98 5.58 15.45
N GLU A 160 -3.95 6.35 15.95
CA GLU A 160 -5.31 5.87 16.20
C GLU A 160 -6.01 5.45 14.89
N ALA A 161 -5.95 6.27 13.84
CA ALA A 161 -6.49 5.94 12.53
C ALA A 161 -5.76 4.74 11.91
N ILE A 162 -4.43 4.70 12.01
CA ILE A 162 -3.62 3.56 11.56
C ILE A 162 -4.05 2.27 12.28
N ASN A 163 -4.24 2.32 13.60
CA ASN A 163 -4.66 1.15 14.37
C ASN A 163 -6.09 0.69 14.04
N ARG A 164 -6.95 1.57 13.53
CA ARG A 164 -8.26 1.22 12.97
C ARG A 164 -8.22 0.69 11.54
N GLY A 165 -7.04 0.56 10.94
CA GLY A 165 -6.86 0.10 9.57
C GLY A 165 -7.10 1.17 8.52
N GLU A 166 -6.99 2.46 8.86
CA GLU A 166 -7.06 3.58 7.91
C GLU A 166 -5.66 4.00 7.45
N ALA A 167 -5.56 4.65 6.29
CA ALA A 167 -4.30 5.10 5.70
C ALA A 167 -3.22 4.00 5.70
N CYS A 168 -2.10 4.20 6.41
CA CYS A 168 -1.00 3.23 6.53
C CYS A 168 -1.45 1.89 7.13
N GLY A 169 -2.46 1.91 7.99
CA GLY A 169 -3.02 0.74 8.67
C GLY A 169 -3.79 -0.22 7.76
N GLN A 170 -4.16 0.22 6.55
CA GLN A 170 -4.72 -0.70 5.55
C GLN A 170 -3.73 -1.82 5.19
N CYS A 171 -2.43 -1.56 5.33
CA CYS A 171 -1.38 -2.53 5.02
C CYS A 171 -0.50 -2.91 6.23
N HIS A 172 -0.04 -1.95 7.03
CA HIS A 172 0.85 -2.19 8.18
C HIS A 172 0.09 -2.80 9.37
N GLY A 173 0.43 -4.03 9.75
CA GLY A 173 -0.33 -4.87 10.68
C GLY A 173 -0.87 -6.13 10.01
N PRO A 174 -1.85 -6.01 9.09
CA PRO A 174 -2.43 -7.16 8.41
C PRO A 174 -1.46 -7.86 7.46
N VAL A 175 -0.79 -7.12 6.57
CA VAL A 175 -0.01 -7.68 5.44
C VAL A 175 1.42 -7.17 5.35
N ALA A 176 1.74 -6.07 6.02
CA ALA A 176 3.09 -5.55 6.20
C ALA A 176 3.48 -5.60 7.69
N PHE A 177 4.68 -5.14 8.03
CA PHE A 177 5.16 -5.15 9.42
C PHE A 177 4.15 -4.47 10.37
N PRO A 178 4.08 -4.91 11.64
CA PRO A 178 3.06 -4.41 12.55
C PRO A 178 3.25 -2.92 12.85
N ALA A 179 2.15 -2.17 12.94
CA ALA A 179 2.19 -0.74 13.25
C ALA A 179 2.79 -0.42 14.63
N THR A 180 2.91 -1.44 15.51
CA THR A 180 3.62 -1.37 16.80
C THR A 180 5.15 -1.39 16.65
N ASN A 181 5.67 -1.60 15.44
CA ASN A 181 7.09 -1.55 15.14
C ASN A 181 7.54 -0.12 14.85
N CYS A 182 7.45 0.74 15.88
CA CYS A 182 7.45 2.18 15.73
C CYS A 182 8.67 2.73 14.97
N PHE A 183 9.86 2.16 15.20
CA PHE A 183 11.11 2.61 14.57
C PHE A 183 11.13 2.44 13.04
N ARG A 184 10.31 1.54 12.49
CA ARG A 184 10.25 1.32 11.03
C ARG A 184 9.64 2.50 10.29
N CYS A 185 8.75 3.24 10.95
CA CYS A 185 8.20 4.48 10.44
C CYS A 185 8.97 5.68 10.98
N HIS A 186 9.29 5.67 12.29
CA HIS A 186 9.95 6.77 12.98
C HIS A 186 11.43 6.45 13.23
N PRO A 187 12.34 6.74 12.28
CA PRO A 187 13.71 6.23 12.29
C PRO A 187 14.56 6.73 13.48
N GLN A 188 14.10 7.78 14.17
CA GLN A 188 14.77 8.33 15.34
C GLN A 188 14.38 7.61 16.64
N MET A 189 13.34 6.77 16.62
CA MET A 189 12.97 5.94 17.77
C MET A 189 13.86 4.68 17.87
N PRO A 190 14.18 4.22 19.09
CA PRO A 190 14.88 2.96 19.27
C PRO A 190 14.02 1.78 18.83
N PRO A 191 14.63 0.67 18.36
CA PRO A 191 13.87 -0.51 18.01
C PRO A 191 13.21 -1.13 19.24
N SER A 192 11.92 -1.47 19.13
CA SER A 192 11.24 -2.30 20.11
C SER A 192 11.57 -3.76 19.84
N THR A 193 12.13 -4.45 20.84
CA THR A 193 12.38 -5.89 20.76
C THR A 193 11.08 -6.65 20.98
N GLY A 194 10.52 -7.24 19.93
CA GLY A 194 9.35 -8.11 19.98
C GLY A 194 9.63 -9.41 19.22
N THR A 195 9.75 -10.52 19.94
CA THR A 195 10.01 -11.85 19.37
C THR A 195 8.74 -12.43 18.76
N VAL A 196 8.68 -12.60 17.43
CA VAL A 196 8.90 -13.83 16.63
C VAL A 196 8.92 -13.35 15.16
N ALA A 197 9.77 -13.91 14.31
CA ALA A 197 9.71 -13.59 12.88
C ALA A 197 8.33 -14.00 12.35
N SER A 198 7.52 -13.02 11.98
CA SER A 198 6.18 -13.25 11.43
C SER A 198 6.13 -12.80 9.99
N PHE A 199 5.36 -13.53 9.20
CA PHE A 199 4.97 -13.11 7.87
C PHE A 199 3.98 -11.92 7.89
N GLY A 200 3.46 -11.52 9.04
CA GLY A 200 2.19 -10.79 9.10
C GLY A 200 1.02 -11.77 9.13
N ALA A 201 -0.19 -11.26 9.35
CA ALA A 201 -1.35 -12.11 9.60
C ALA A 201 -1.87 -12.75 8.30
N ASP A 202 -2.26 -14.01 8.41
CA ASP A 202 -3.07 -14.61 7.35
C ASP A 202 -4.47 -14.02 7.34
N MET A 203 -5.03 -13.85 6.15
CA MET A 203 -6.41 -13.39 6.00
C MET A 203 -7.34 -14.56 6.28
N ILE A 204 -8.21 -14.40 7.28
CA ILE A 204 -9.32 -15.32 7.51
C ILE A 204 -10.52 -14.78 6.75
N LEU A 205 -11.00 -15.55 5.78
CA LEU A 205 -12.17 -15.24 4.96
C LEU A 205 -13.39 -15.86 5.65
N PRO A 206 -14.19 -15.06 6.38
CA PRO A 206 -15.34 -15.57 7.09
C PRO A 206 -16.37 -16.09 6.09
N ARG A 207 -17.05 -17.16 6.47
CA ARG A 207 -18.18 -17.70 5.71
C ARG A 207 -19.47 -17.17 6.32
N ASP A 208 -20.39 -16.71 5.48
CA ASP A 208 -21.76 -16.47 5.91
C ASP A 208 -22.44 -17.83 6.15
N SER A 209 -22.78 -18.12 7.40
CA SER A 209 -23.47 -19.35 7.80
C SER A 209 -24.89 -19.46 7.26
N ALA A 210 -25.47 -18.37 6.73
CA ALA A 210 -26.83 -18.36 6.18
C ALA A 210 -26.92 -18.82 4.71
N VAL A 211 -25.82 -18.77 3.94
CA VAL A 211 -25.83 -18.95 2.46
C VAL A 211 -25.08 -20.20 1.98
N GLY A 212 -24.54 -21.03 2.88
CA GLY A 212 -23.78 -22.20 2.46
C GLY A 212 -23.92 -23.37 3.40
N ALA A 213 -24.17 -24.56 2.84
CA ALA A 213 -24.26 -25.83 3.54
C ALA A 213 -23.18 -25.96 4.65
N PRO A 214 -23.52 -26.53 5.82
CA PRO A 214 -22.68 -26.59 7.04
C PRO A 214 -21.37 -27.41 6.92
N ALA A 215 -20.91 -27.72 5.71
CA ALA A 215 -19.90 -28.74 5.45
C ALA A 215 -18.44 -28.23 5.39
N TYR A 216 -18.18 -26.92 5.33
CA TYR A 216 -16.80 -26.41 5.21
C TYR A 216 -16.48 -25.25 6.18
N PRO A 217 -15.34 -25.30 6.89
CA PRO A 217 -14.86 -24.23 7.77
C PRO A 217 -14.52 -22.93 7.03
N ALA A 218 -14.18 -21.87 7.75
CA ALA A 218 -13.73 -20.61 7.13
C ALA A 218 -12.43 -20.83 6.33
N ALA A 219 -12.24 -20.04 5.27
CA ALA A 219 -11.07 -20.17 4.42
C ALA A 219 -9.93 -19.29 4.94
N ARG A 220 -8.68 -19.76 4.81
CA ARG A 220 -7.46 -19.01 5.11
C ARG A 220 -6.76 -18.64 3.81
N PHE A 221 -6.34 -17.38 3.71
CA PHE A 221 -5.52 -16.87 2.63
C PHE A 221 -4.19 -16.32 3.18
N PRO A 222 -3.07 -17.07 3.02
CA PRO A 222 -1.75 -16.57 3.42
C PRO A 222 -1.21 -15.61 2.36
N HIS A 223 -1.04 -14.33 2.70
CA HIS A 223 -0.39 -13.36 1.80
C HIS A 223 1.06 -13.73 1.49
N TRP A 224 1.75 -14.40 2.42
CA TRP A 224 3.18 -14.64 2.29
C TRP A 224 3.53 -15.55 1.10
N VAL A 225 2.79 -16.63 0.86
CA VAL A 225 3.06 -17.53 -0.29
C VAL A 225 2.81 -16.84 -1.63
N HIS A 226 1.94 -15.83 -1.63
CA HIS A 226 1.59 -15.07 -2.83
C HIS A 226 2.61 -13.96 -3.05
N ARG A 227 2.96 -13.18 -2.01
CA ARG A 227 3.88 -12.04 -2.15
C ARG A 227 5.34 -12.44 -2.38
N ILE A 228 5.77 -13.65 -2.00
CA ILE A 228 7.10 -14.12 -2.41
C ILE A 228 7.19 -14.33 -3.93
N ARG A 229 6.04 -14.49 -4.62
CA ARG A 229 5.93 -14.79 -6.06
C ARG A 229 5.42 -13.63 -6.90
N TYR A 230 4.55 -12.78 -6.36
CA TYR A 230 3.81 -11.74 -7.08
C TYR A 230 3.78 -10.42 -6.30
N THR A 231 3.70 -9.29 -7.02
CA THR A 231 3.51 -7.97 -6.40
C THR A 231 2.05 -7.79 -5.97
N CYS A 232 1.79 -6.82 -5.08
CA CYS A 232 0.44 -6.52 -4.63
C CYS A 232 -0.47 -6.14 -5.81
N THR A 233 0.08 -5.42 -6.80
CA THR A 233 -0.62 -5.01 -8.03
C THR A 233 -1.05 -6.15 -8.93
N THR A 234 -0.45 -7.33 -8.79
CA THR A 234 -0.90 -8.52 -9.55
C THR A 234 -2.30 -8.96 -9.12
N CYS A 235 -2.69 -8.65 -7.87
CA CYS A 235 -3.98 -9.01 -7.29
C CYS A 235 -4.88 -7.81 -7.05
N HIS A 236 -4.32 -6.70 -6.56
CA HIS A 236 -5.05 -5.52 -6.11
C HIS A 236 -4.87 -4.34 -7.08
N PRO A 237 -5.91 -3.52 -7.30
CA PRO A 237 -7.28 -3.68 -6.81
C PRO A 237 -8.18 -4.53 -7.73
N GLU A 238 -7.69 -4.93 -8.91
CA GLU A 238 -8.50 -5.50 -9.99
C GLU A 238 -9.17 -6.83 -9.60
N THR A 239 -8.39 -7.79 -9.10
CA THR A 239 -8.94 -9.12 -8.72
C THR A 239 -9.55 -9.07 -7.31
N PHE A 240 -8.92 -8.31 -6.41
CA PHE A 240 -9.37 -8.16 -5.03
C PHE A 240 -9.30 -6.71 -4.59
N GLY A 241 -10.35 -6.22 -3.92
CA GLY A 241 -10.29 -4.94 -3.24
C GLY A 241 -9.36 -5.02 -2.00
N MET A 242 -8.75 -3.90 -1.64
CA MET A 242 -7.79 -3.81 -0.53
C MET A 242 -8.45 -3.84 0.87
N ARG A 243 -9.78 -3.99 0.93
CA ARG A 243 -10.54 -4.11 2.18
C ARG A 243 -11.20 -5.49 2.27
N LEU A 244 -11.08 -6.15 3.42
CA LEU A 244 -11.73 -7.44 3.66
C LEU A 244 -13.24 -7.34 3.41
N GLY A 245 -13.78 -8.30 2.65
CA GLY A 245 -15.20 -8.35 2.29
C GLY A 245 -15.62 -7.44 1.13
N SER A 246 -14.71 -6.64 0.55
CA SER A 246 -15.04 -5.78 -0.61
C SER A 246 -15.23 -6.56 -1.91
N THR A 247 -14.57 -7.71 -2.04
CA THR A 247 -14.74 -8.62 -3.19
C THR A 247 -15.62 -9.79 -2.79
N PRO A 248 -16.77 -10.02 -3.45
CA PRO A 248 -17.58 -11.21 -3.23
C PRO A 248 -16.83 -12.49 -3.62
N LEU A 249 -16.76 -13.46 -2.72
CA LEU A 249 -16.05 -14.72 -2.95
C LEU A 249 -17.06 -15.88 -2.93
N THR A 250 -17.33 -16.46 -4.10
CA THR A 250 -18.17 -17.66 -4.24
C THR A 250 -17.44 -18.72 -5.04
N MET A 251 -17.73 -20.00 -4.76
CA MET A 251 -17.16 -21.11 -5.56
C MET A 251 -17.58 -21.02 -7.03
N ALA A 252 -18.80 -20.56 -7.32
CA ALA A 252 -19.26 -20.37 -8.69
C ALA A 252 -18.44 -19.29 -9.43
N ALA A 253 -18.19 -18.14 -8.79
CA ALA A 253 -17.33 -17.10 -9.36
C ALA A 253 -15.91 -17.63 -9.59
N MET A 254 -15.35 -18.38 -8.63
CA MET A 254 -14.03 -18.99 -8.77
C MET A 254 -13.98 -20.02 -9.92
N GLN A 255 -15.00 -20.86 -10.07
CA GLN A 255 -15.09 -21.81 -11.18
C GLN A 255 -15.19 -21.11 -12.55
N ASN A 256 -15.74 -19.89 -12.57
CA ASN A 256 -15.79 -19.04 -13.76
C ASN A 256 -14.51 -18.20 -13.97
N GLY A 257 -13.43 -18.51 -13.27
CA GLY A 257 -12.13 -17.84 -13.45
C GLY A 257 -12.00 -16.48 -12.76
N GLN A 258 -12.87 -16.15 -11.80
CA GLN A 258 -12.80 -14.91 -11.03
C GLN A 258 -12.14 -15.13 -9.67
N ALA A 259 -11.69 -14.05 -9.01
CA ALA A 259 -11.10 -14.10 -7.67
C ALA A 259 -9.95 -15.13 -7.61
N CYS A 260 -10.02 -16.11 -6.69
CA CYS A 260 -9.02 -17.17 -6.56
C CYS A 260 -8.89 -18.00 -7.85
N GLY A 261 -9.99 -18.18 -8.59
CA GLY A 261 -10.07 -18.93 -9.83
C GLY A 261 -9.27 -18.34 -10.99
N THR A 262 -8.87 -17.08 -10.90
CA THR A 262 -7.95 -16.44 -11.87
C THR A 262 -6.63 -17.21 -11.97
N CYS A 263 -6.19 -17.80 -10.85
CA CYS A 263 -4.93 -18.55 -10.75
C CYS A 263 -5.13 -20.01 -10.33
N HIS A 264 -6.11 -20.32 -9.48
CA HIS A 264 -6.39 -21.68 -9.01
C HIS A 264 -7.18 -22.49 -10.05
N ASP A 265 -6.66 -22.57 -11.27
CA ASP A 265 -7.30 -23.12 -12.47
C ASP A 265 -6.71 -24.48 -12.90
N SER A 266 -5.89 -25.11 -12.05
CA SER A 266 -5.12 -26.33 -12.34
C SER A 266 -4.03 -26.17 -13.41
N ARG A 267 -3.75 -24.95 -13.88
CA ARG A 267 -2.66 -24.66 -14.81
C ARG A 267 -1.64 -23.72 -14.18
N THR A 268 -2.12 -22.59 -13.64
CA THR A 268 -1.28 -21.57 -12.99
C THR A 268 -0.98 -21.94 -11.54
N ALA A 269 -1.98 -22.46 -10.82
CA ALA A 269 -1.87 -23.00 -9.47
C ALA A 269 -2.74 -24.25 -9.31
N PHE A 270 -2.73 -24.86 -8.12
CA PHE A 270 -3.58 -26.02 -7.83
C PHE A 270 -5.06 -25.67 -8.00
N GLY A 271 -5.86 -26.64 -8.44
CA GLY A 271 -7.28 -26.44 -8.73
C GLY A 271 -8.18 -26.28 -7.49
N LEU A 272 -9.35 -25.69 -7.69
CA LEU A 272 -10.36 -25.39 -6.65
C LEU A 272 -10.99 -26.61 -5.96
N THR A 273 -10.73 -27.84 -6.44
CA THR A 273 -11.27 -29.07 -5.85
C THR A 273 -10.52 -29.54 -4.61
N GLN A 274 -9.35 -28.95 -4.30
CA GLN A 274 -8.57 -29.24 -3.10
C GLN A 274 -9.07 -28.38 -1.93
N CYS A 275 -10.30 -28.66 -1.47
CA CYS A 275 -11.03 -27.83 -0.50
C CYS A 275 -10.25 -27.55 0.79
N ASP A 276 -9.54 -28.56 1.29
CA ASP A 276 -8.75 -28.57 2.51
C ASP A 276 -7.54 -27.63 2.48
N ARG A 277 -7.11 -27.16 1.30
CA ARG A 277 -6.01 -26.20 1.17
C ARG A 277 -6.40 -24.78 1.52
N CYS A 278 -7.70 -24.48 1.46
CA CYS A 278 -8.25 -23.16 1.77
C CYS A 278 -9.09 -23.22 3.05
N HIS A 279 -10.00 -24.20 3.15
CA HIS A 279 -10.92 -24.34 4.27
C HIS A 279 -10.25 -25.05 5.45
N THR A 280 -9.38 -24.31 6.15
CA THR A 280 -8.56 -24.84 7.25
C THR A 280 -8.95 -24.30 8.63
N VAL A 281 -9.89 -23.34 8.72
CA VAL A 281 -10.15 -22.60 9.97
C VAL A 281 -11.41 -23.13 10.66
N GLY A 282 -11.23 -24.12 11.53
CA GLY A 282 -12.30 -24.75 12.32
C GLY A 282 -13.10 -23.76 13.19
N ALA A 283 -14.41 -24.03 13.34
CA ALA A 283 -15.42 -23.18 13.96
C ALA A 283 -15.01 -22.53 15.31
N GLY A 284 -14.93 -21.19 15.32
CA GLY A 284 -14.69 -20.34 16.50
C GLY A 284 -15.43 -19.00 16.34
N PRO A 285 -15.73 -18.28 17.44
CA PRO A 285 -16.96 -17.50 17.59
C PRO A 285 -17.06 -16.36 16.58
N GLY A 286 -18.29 -16.16 16.11
CA GLY A 286 -18.64 -15.09 15.21
C GLY A 286 -18.12 -13.75 15.72
N ARG A 287 -17.59 -12.97 14.78
CA ARG A 287 -17.48 -11.51 14.76
C ARG A 287 -17.99 -10.82 16.04
N ASP A 288 -17.19 -10.82 17.08
CA ASP A 288 -17.23 -9.91 18.23
C ASP A 288 -15.89 -10.06 18.98
N ALA A 289 -14.83 -9.52 18.37
CA ALA A 289 -13.58 -9.26 19.05
C ALA A 289 -12.83 -8.16 18.30
N GLY A 290 -13.36 -6.95 18.35
CA GLY A 290 -12.51 -5.77 18.40
C GLY A 290 -11.89 -5.65 19.80
N PRO A 291 -11.05 -4.65 20.03
CA PRO A 291 -11.41 -3.62 20.99
C PRO A 291 -12.58 -2.77 20.47
#